data_AF-A0A5E4I3L9-F1
#
_entry.id   AF-A0A5E4I3L9-F1
#
_cell.length_a   1.000
_cell.length_b   1.000
_cell.length_c   1.000
_cell.angle_alpha   90.00
_cell.angle_beta   90.00
_cell.angle_gamma   90.00
#
_symmetry.space_group_name_H-M   'P 1'
#
loop_
_entity.id
_entity.type
_entity.pdbx_description
1 polymer ?
#
loop_
_entity_poly.entity_id
_entity_poly.type
_entity_poly.pdbx_seq_one_letter_code
_entity_poly.pdbx_strand_id
1 'polypeptide(L)'
;MSKSLSEVSYSIRNQLKGWIASQNEVISIEFIYKKISDVRSLLLQQWYTDNKWIDQESYSQVCLEIKCEPIQCYDKHSKAYVDSGMKRYVVNAPFIEQFCGEQAIKYFGAPDLKHPYAKRSVSGQSFSESDAYTHHEPSFTRIGNRFILEHLPETGVKFVTLVALFEDVVEVCEPDEVFPFPSHLLHKLELLVIQQIQAPAKQMKPSSVSDSTDRSPVTEQTIKQTRE
;
A
#
# COMPACT_ATOMS: atom_id res chain seq x y z
N MET A 1 3.43 16.02 17.13
CA MET A 1 2.54 16.68 16.16
C MET A 1 2.38 15.74 14.99
N SER A 2 1.14 15.51 14.55
CA SER A 2 0.84 14.78 13.32
C SER A 2 1.18 15.65 12.10
N LYS A 3 1.66 15.04 11.02
CA LYS A 3 1.89 15.72 9.74
C LYS A 3 0.96 15.16 8.67
N SER A 4 0.65 15.94 7.65
CA SER A 4 -0.01 15.42 6.44
C SER A 4 0.97 14.67 5.53
N LEU A 5 0.46 13.88 4.58
CA LEU A 5 1.29 13.19 3.60
C LEU A 5 2.08 14.19 2.74
N SER A 6 1.45 15.30 2.35
CA SER A 6 2.08 16.45 1.69
C SER A 6 3.24 17.01 2.53
N GLU A 7 3.04 17.27 3.83
CA GLU A 7 4.09 17.83 4.69
C GLU A 7 5.30 16.90 4.84
N VAL A 8 5.04 15.60 5.01
CA VAL A 8 6.09 14.57 5.08
C VAL A 8 6.88 14.51 3.77
N SER A 9 6.18 14.49 2.63
CA SER A 9 6.82 14.42 1.31
C SER A 9 7.63 15.68 0.98
N TYR A 10 7.12 16.87 1.33
CA TYR A 10 7.87 18.12 1.20
C TYR A 10 9.11 18.16 2.09
N SER A 11 9.02 17.65 3.32
CA SER A 11 10.18 17.55 4.21
C SER A 11 11.28 16.67 3.60
N ILE A 12 10.91 15.49 3.11
CA ILE A 12 11.82 14.55 2.43
C ILE A 12 12.42 15.20 1.18
N ARG A 13 11.59 15.80 0.32
CA ARG A 13 12.03 16.46 -0.91
C ARG A 13 13.04 17.57 -0.64
N ASN A 14 12.79 18.40 0.37
CA ASN A 14 13.70 19.48 0.74
C ASN A 14 15.05 18.97 1.27
N GLN A 15 15.06 17.87 2.02
CA GLN A 15 16.31 17.24 2.48
C GLN A 15 17.09 16.62 1.31
N LEU A 16 16.42 16.09 0.29
CA LEU A 16 17.05 15.53 -0.91
C LEU A 16 17.67 16.59 -1.84
N LYS A 17 17.11 17.81 -1.88
CA LYS A 17 17.64 18.92 -2.70
C LYS A 17 19.11 19.26 -2.39
N GLY A 18 19.55 19.08 -1.15
CA GLY A 18 20.95 19.30 -0.77
C GLY A 18 21.92 18.28 -1.36
N TRP A 19 21.42 17.16 -1.90
CA TRP A 19 22.22 16.02 -2.35
C TRP A 19 22.22 15.86 -3.88
N ILE A 20 21.15 16.25 -4.56
CA ILE A 20 21.03 16.20 -6.02
C ILE A 20 21.67 17.46 -6.59
N ALA A 21 22.97 17.37 -6.88
CA ALA A 21 23.74 18.50 -7.43
C ALA A 21 23.42 18.80 -8.91
N SER A 22 22.63 17.94 -9.60
CA SER A 22 22.26 18.16 -11.00
C SER A 22 20.92 18.91 -11.08
N GLN A 23 20.92 20.05 -11.76
CA GLN A 23 19.75 20.95 -11.87
C GLN A 23 18.56 20.36 -12.66
N ASN A 24 18.68 19.12 -13.16
CA ASN A 24 17.75 18.57 -14.15
C ASN A 24 16.95 17.34 -13.68
N GLU A 25 17.26 16.74 -12.52
CA GLU A 25 16.49 15.60 -11.99
C GLU A 25 15.51 16.07 -10.90
N VAL A 26 14.31 16.43 -11.33
CA VAL A 26 13.20 16.69 -10.40
C VAL A 26 12.65 15.35 -9.93
N ILE A 27 12.95 14.96 -8.68
CA ILE A 27 12.26 13.83 -8.06
C ILE A 27 10.77 14.17 -7.99
N SER A 28 9.96 13.31 -8.61
CA SER A 28 8.51 13.45 -8.61
C SER A 28 7.94 13.20 -7.21
N ILE A 29 6.88 13.94 -6.85
CA ILE A 29 6.29 13.81 -5.51
C ILE A 29 5.57 12.47 -5.36
N GLU A 30 5.03 11.95 -6.47
CA GLU A 30 4.37 10.65 -6.56
C GLU A 30 5.35 9.50 -6.28
N PHE A 31 6.60 9.63 -6.71
CA PHE A 31 7.65 8.66 -6.38
C PHE A 31 7.97 8.68 -4.88
N ILE A 32 8.01 9.87 -4.28
CA ILE A 32 8.20 10.02 -2.82
C ILE A 32 7.02 9.39 -2.07
N TYR A 33 5.77 9.61 -2.50
CA TYR A 33 4.59 8.99 -1.90
C TYR A 33 4.66 7.46 -1.93
N LYS A 34 5.02 6.88 -3.07
CA LYS A 34 5.19 5.42 -3.17
C LYS A 34 6.24 4.92 -2.19
N LYS A 35 7.38 5.62 -2.08
CA LYS A 35 8.43 5.24 -1.12
C LYS A 35 8.00 5.42 0.34
N ILE A 36 7.22 6.44 0.65
CA ILE A 36 6.61 6.62 1.96
C ILE A 36 5.71 5.42 2.29
N SER A 37 4.88 4.96 1.35
CA SER A 37 4.02 3.79 1.57
C SER A 37 4.84 2.51 1.80
N ASP A 38 5.83 2.24 0.94
CA ASP A 38 6.74 1.08 1.08
C ASP A 38 7.39 1.04 2.48
N VAL A 39 7.96 2.18 2.91
CA VAL A 39 8.66 2.30 4.20
C VAL A 39 7.69 2.25 5.37
N ARG A 40 6.49 2.84 5.24
CA ARG A 40 5.43 2.77 6.25
C ARG A 40 5.05 1.32 6.54
N SER A 41 4.71 0.54 5.52
CA SER A 41 4.32 -0.87 5.69
C SER A 41 5.43 -1.68 6.37
N LEU A 42 6.68 -1.49 5.96
CA LEU A 42 7.83 -2.14 6.59
C LEU A 42 7.99 -1.76 8.07
N LEU A 43 7.87 -0.47 8.40
CA LEU A 43 8.00 0.01 9.78
C LEU A 43 6.86 -0.48 10.67
N LEU A 44 5.62 -0.51 10.17
CA LEU A 44 4.48 -1.05 10.91
C LEU A 44 4.62 -2.55 11.12
N GLN A 45 5.09 -3.29 10.11
CA GLN A 45 5.37 -4.72 10.23
C GLN A 45 6.44 -4.99 11.29
N GLN A 46 7.54 -4.23 11.27
CA GLN A 46 8.59 -4.33 12.28
C GLN A 46 8.02 -4.03 13.68
N TRP A 47 7.30 -2.91 13.84
CA TRP A 47 6.71 -2.52 15.11
C TRP A 47 5.76 -3.57 15.67
N TYR A 48 4.89 -4.14 14.83
CA TYR A 48 3.99 -5.21 15.22
C TYR A 48 4.74 -6.49 15.60
N THR A 49 5.80 -6.82 14.87
CA THR A 49 6.62 -8.00 15.17
C THR A 49 7.24 -7.89 16.55
N ASP A 50 7.78 -6.72 16.87
CA ASP A 50 8.51 -6.43 18.12
C ASP A 50 7.55 -6.28 19.31
N ASN A 51 6.42 -5.60 19.12
CA ASN A 51 5.55 -5.22 20.23
C ASN A 51 4.23 -6.00 20.33
N LYS A 52 3.82 -6.68 19.25
CA LYS A 52 2.51 -7.37 19.13
C LYS A 52 1.28 -6.45 19.24
N TRP A 53 1.44 -5.16 18.95
CA TRP A 53 0.34 -4.20 18.83
C TRP A 53 0.65 -3.12 17.77
N ILE A 54 -0.38 -2.40 17.33
CA ILE A 54 -0.28 -1.28 16.39
C ILE A 54 -0.90 -0.03 17.01
N ASP A 55 -0.22 1.10 16.88
CA ASP A 55 -0.74 2.40 17.28
C ASP A 55 -2.03 2.77 16.56
N GLN A 56 -2.94 3.42 17.30
CA GLN A 56 -4.20 3.90 16.78
C GLN A 56 -4.03 4.91 15.63
N GLU A 57 -2.97 5.71 15.65
CA GLU A 57 -2.64 6.69 14.61
C GLU A 57 -2.38 6.04 13.24
N SER A 58 -2.06 4.73 13.20
CA SER A 58 -1.73 4.02 11.96
C SER A 58 -2.95 3.65 11.11
N TYR A 59 -4.16 3.68 11.68
CA TYR A 59 -5.39 3.26 11.03
C TYR A 59 -6.01 4.40 10.21
N SER A 60 -6.57 4.05 9.05
CA SER A 60 -7.30 5.00 8.18
C SER A 60 -8.75 4.57 8.04
N GLN A 61 -9.62 5.53 7.73
CA GLN A 61 -11.04 5.32 7.53
C GLN A 61 -11.39 5.48 6.05
N VAL A 62 -12.19 4.54 5.51
CA VAL A 62 -12.78 4.64 4.17
C VAL A 62 -14.25 4.30 4.19
N CYS A 63 -15.02 4.96 3.34
CA CYS A 63 -16.41 4.62 3.04
C CYS A 63 -16.46 3.79 1.76
N LEU A 64 -17.02 2.58 1.84
CA LEU A 64 -17.09 1.63 0.74
C LEU A 64 -18.52 1.50 0.24
N GLU A 65 -18.71 1.56 -1.07
CA GLU A 65 -20.02 1.40 -1.71
C GLU A 65 -20.46 -0.07 -1.72
N ILE A 66 -21.69 -0.32 -1.27
CA ILE A 66 -22.34 -1.63 -1.31
C ILE A 66 -22.87 -1.88 -2.72
N LYS A 67 -22.33 -2.93 -3.35
CA LYS A 67 -22.76 -3.43 -4.65
C LYS A 67 -23.64 -4.66 -4.48
N CYS A 68 -24.73 -4.71 -5.23
CA CYS A 68 -25.57 -5.89 -5.33
C CYS A 68 -25.17 -6.67 -6.58
N GLU A 69 -24.53 -7.83 -6.39
CA GLU A 69 -24.03 -8.67 -7.48
C GLU A 69 -24.82 -9.97 -7.58
N PRO A 70 -25.11 -10.47 -8.81
CA PRO A 70 -25.69 -11.79 -8.98
C PRO A 70 -24.71 -12.88 -8.53
N ILE A 71 -25.23 -13.95 -7.95
CA ILE A 71 -24.45 -15.14 -7.62
C ILE A 71 -24.42 -16.04 -8.85
N GLN A 72 -23.23 -16.29 -9.38
CA GLN A 72 -23.03 -17.17 -10.52
C GLN A 72 -22.40 -18.49 -10.07
N CYS A 73 -22.89 -19.60 -10.63
CA CYS A 73 -22.36 -20.94 -10.42
C CYS A 73 -21.69 -21.43 -11.69
N TYR A 74 -20.50 -22.04 -11.56
CA TYR A 74 -19.85 -22.68 -12.70
C TYR A 74 -20.52 -24.02 -12.98
N ASP A 75 -21.18 -24.14 -14.13
CA ASP A 75 -21.72 -25.41 -14.59
C ASP A 75 -20.65 -26.17 -15.40
N LYS A 76 -20.29 -27.35 -14.89
CA LYS A 76 -19.28 -28.22 -15.51
C LYS A 76 -19.75 -28.81 -16.84
N HIS A 77 -21.07 -28.95 -17.06
CA HIS A 77 -21.61 -29.52 -18.29
C HIS A 77 -21.60 -28.52 -19.43
N SER A 78 -22.10 -27.30 -19.21
CA SER A 78 -22.05 -26.21 -20.20
C SER A 78 -20.70 -25.48 -20.25
N LYS A 79 -19.79 -25.75 -19.30
CA LYS A 79 -18.50 -25.04 -19.10
C LYS A 79 -18.66 -23.53 -19.01
N ALA A 80 -19.80 -23.06 -18.52
CA ALA A 80 -20.14 -21.65 -18.43
C ALA A 80 -20.59 -21.28 -17.00
N TYR A 81 -20.50 -19.99 -16.68
CA TYR A 81 -21.12 -19.46 -15.47
C TYR A 81 -22.59 -19.20 -15.72
N VAL A 82 -23.46 -19.82 -14.92
CA VAL A 82 -24.90 -19.67 -14.98
C VAL A 82 -25.35 -18.87 -13.75
N ASP A 83 -26.26 -17.92 -13.96
CA ASP A 83 -26.84 -17.15 -12.87
C ASP A 83 -27.73 -18.04 -12.00
N SER A 84 -27.54 -17.99 -10.68
CA SER A 84 -28.36 -18.73 -9.72
C SER A 84 -29.72 -18.06 -9.47
N GLY A 85 -29.93 -16.83 -9.95
CA GLY A 85 -31.12 -16.03 -9.66
C GLY A 85 -31.08 -15.37 -8.28
N MET A 86 -30.06 -15.65 -7.47
CA MET A 86 -29.81 -15.03 -6.17
C MET A 86 -28.85 -13.85 -6.31
N LYS A 87 -28.97 -12.88 -5.40
CA LYS A 87 -28.07 -11.72 -5.32
C LYS A 87 -27.37 -11.69 -3.97
N ARG A 88 -26.17 -11.12 -3.95
CA ARG A 88 -25.39 -10.87 -2.73
C ARG A 88 -24.94 -9.42 -2.64
N TYR A 89 -24.86 -8.92 -1.42
CA TYR A 89 -24.32 -7.60 -1.12
C TYR A 89 -22.83 -7.71 -0.86
N VAL A 90 -22.06 -6.86 -1.51
CA VAL A 90 -20.61 -6.96 -1.57
C VAL A 90 -20.00 -5.57 -1.49
N VAL A 91 -18.89 -5.44 -0.77
CA VAL A 91 -18.02 -4.27 -0.88
C VAL A 91 -16.60 -4.71 -1.22
N ASN A 92 -15.90 -3.90 -2.01
CA ASN A 92 -14.49 -4.09 -2.32
C ASN A 92 -13.70 -3.03 -1.55
N ALA A 93 -12.75 -3.48 -0.75
CA ALA A 93 -11.84 -2.60 -0.04
C ALA A 93 -10.49 -2.50 -0.78
N PRO A 94 -9.71 -1.42 -0.54
CA PRO A 94 -8.29 -1.39 -0.84
C PRO A 94 -7.53 -2.53 -0.13
N PHE A 95 -6.29 -2.78 -0.54
CA PHE A 95 -5.47 -3.82 0.09
C PHE A 95 -5.22 -3.51 1.56
N ILE A 96 -5.61 -4.46 2.43
CA ILE A 96 -5.43 -4.38 3.88
C ILE A 96 -4.18 -5.17 4.25
N GLU A 97 -3.38 -4.61 5.15
CA GLU A 97 -2.14 -5.21 5.65
C GLU A 97 -2.37 -6.65 6.17
N GLN A 98 -1.54 -7.57 5.70
CA GLN A 98 -1.71 -8.99 6.00
C GLN A 98 -0.95 -9.43 7.27
N PHE A 99 0.15 -8.75 7.62
CA PHE A 99 1.04 -9.19 8.69
C PHE A 99 0.39 -9.17 10.09
N CYS A 100 -0.67 -8.38 10.27
CA CYS A 100 -1.44 -8.28 11.52
C CYS A 100 -2.77 -9.04 11.47
N GLY A 101 -3.05 -9.76 10.37
CA GLY A 101 -4.20 -10.64 10.22
C GLY A 101 -5.53 -9.95 10.51
N GLU A 102 -6.22 -10.39 11.57
CA GLU A 102 -7.52 -9.82 11.94
C GLU A 102 -7.41 -8.45 12.61
N GLN A 103 -6.30 -8.16 13.28
CA GLN A 103 -6.07 -6.88 13.96
C GLN A 103 -5.87 -5.72 12.97
N ALA A 104 -5.69 -6.03 11.69
CA ALA A 104 -5.64 -5.06 10.61
C ALA A 104 -6.96 -4.28 10.47
N ILE A 105 -8.09 -4.87 10.89
CA ILE A 105 -9.42 -4.24 10.81
C ILE A 105 -9.85 -3.87 12.21
N LYS A 106 -9.97 -2.56 12.46
CA LYS A 106 -10.43 -2.03 13.74
C LYS A 106 -11.94 -1.87 13.79
N TYR A 107 -12.55 -1.50 12.66
CA TYR A 107 -14.00 -1.34 12.53
C TYR A 107 -14.45 -1.69 11.13
N PHE A 108 -15.59 -2.37 11.04
CA PHE A 108 -16.33 -2.55 9.80
C PHE A 108 -17.81 -2.51 10.15
N GLY A 109 -18.58 -1.59 9.58
CA GLY A 109 -20.00 -1.48 9.91
C GLY A 109 -20.67 -0.24 9.34
N ALA A 110 -21.71 0.22 10.03
CA ALA A 110 -22.47 1.39 9.60
C ALA A 110 -21.61 2.66 9.56
N PRO A 111 -21.96 3.66 8.71
CA PRO A 111 -21.20 4.91 8.60
C PRO A 111 -21.16 5.79 9.85
N ASP A 112 -21.98 5.49 10.85
CA ASP A 112 -22.06 6.24 12.11
C ASP A 112 -21.00 5.83 13.14
N LEU A 113 -20.16 4.82 12.83
CA LEU A 113 -19.15 4.23 13.71
C LEU A 113 -19.71 3.63 15.02
N LYS A 114 -21.03 3.47 15.13
CA LYS A 114 -21.71 2.99 16.35
C LYS A 114 -22.21 1.56 16.21
N HIS A 115 -22.51 1.13 14.98
CA HIS A 115 -23.06 -0.19 14.71
C HIS A 115 -22.05 -1.03 13.92
N PRO A 116 -21.08 -1.66 14.60
CA PRO A 116 -20.15 -2.59 13.96
C PRO A 116 -20.91 -3.82 13.47
N TYR A 117 -20.52 -4.35 12.32
CA TYR A 117 -21.07 -5.59 11.79
C TYR A 117 -20.29 -6.77 12.35
N ALA A 118 -20.99 -7.87 12.61
CA ALA A 118 -20.36 -9.08 13.14
C ALA A 118 -19.51 -9.75 12.05
N LYS A 119 -18.24 -10.03 12.37
CA LYS A 119 -17.38 -10.82 11.46
C LYS A 119 -17.78 -12.29 11.54
N ARG A 120 -17.98 -12.93 10.38
CA ARG A 120 -18.19 -14.38 10.27
C ARG A 120 -17.10 -15.01 9.41
N SER A 121 -16.79 -16.27 9.73
CA SER A 121 -15.99 -17.11 8.83
C SER A 121 -16.85 -17.56 7.66
N VAL A 122 -16.22 -18.00 6.57
CA VAL A 122 -16.94 -18.58 5.41
C VAL A 122 -17.83 -19.74 5.84
N SER A 123 -17.37 -20.59 6.75
CA SER A 123 -18.17 -21.68 7.30
C SER A 123 -19.32 -21.17 8.18
N GLY A 124 -19.05 -20.20 9.06
CA GLY A 124 -20.07 -19.61 9.93
C GLY A 124 -21.16 -18.86 9.16
N GLN A 125 -20.83 -18.35 7.97
CA GLN A 125 -21.79 -17.76 7.06
C GLN A 125 -22.77 -18.81 6.51
N SER A 126 -22.29 -20.00 6.12
CA SER A 126 -23.17 -21.05 5.58
C SER A 126 -24.19 -21.61 6.59
N PHE A 127 -23.98 -21.38 7.89
CA PHE A 127 -24.89 -21.80 8.96
C PHE A 127 -25.62 -20.63 9.62
N SER A 128 -25.46 -19.39 9.14
CA SER A 128 -25.97 -18.18 9.78
C SER A 128 -27.50 -18.18 9.92
N GLU A 129 -28.21 -18.72 8.94
CA GLU A 129 -29.68 -18.81 8.93
C GLU A 129 -30.25 -19.78 10.00
N SER A 130 -29.42 -20.64 10.58
CA SER A 130 -29.86 -21.64 11.57
C SER A 130 -29.81 -21.13 13.02
N ASP A 131 -29.24 -19.96 13.27
CA ASP A 131 -29.06 -19.40 14.61
C ASP A 131 -30.14 -18.38 14.97
N ALA A 132 -31.05 -18.79 15.86
CA ALA A 132 -32.16 -17.97 16.34
C ALA A 132 -31.73 -16.63 16.97
N TYR A 133 -30.49 -16.49 17.45
CA TYR A 133 -30.04 -15.28 18.16
C TYR A 133 -29.30 -14.29 17.26
N THR A 134 -28.57 -14.77 16.25
CA THR A 134 -27.67 -13.91 15.47
C THR A 134 -28.11 -13.71 14.01
N HIS A 135 -29.15 -14.41 13.54
CA HIS A 135 -29.60 -14.33 12.14
C HIS A 135 -30.16 -12.96 11.71
N HIS A 136 -30.41 -12.03 12.64
CA HIS A 136 -30.87 -10.68 12.31
C HIS A 136 -29.76 -9.62 12.37
N GLU A 137 -28.57 -9.98 12.85
CA GLU A 137 -27.50 -9.00 13.04
C GLU A 137 -26.70 -8.81 11.73
N PRO A 138 -26.48 -7.55 11.31
CA PRO A 138 -25.63 -7.26 10.16
C PRO A 138 -24.27 -7.88 10.34
N SER A 139 -23.83 -8.63 9.34
CA SER A 139 -22.59 -9.38 9.42
C SER A 139 -21.83 -9.37 8.11
N PHE A 140 -20.54 -9.69 8.19
CA PHE A 140 -19.69 -9.74 7.02
C PHE A 140 -18.71 -10.90 7.05
N THR A 141 -18.38 -11.39 5.86
CA THR A 141 -17.30 -12.35 5.63
C THR A 141 -16.27 -11.74 4.70
N ARG A 142 -15.00 -11.77 5.12
CA ARG A 142 -13.87 -11.29 4.30
C ARG A 142 -13.29 -12.42 3.46
N ILE A 143 -13.21 -12.21 2.15
CA ILE A 143 -12.53 -13.08 1.18
C ILE A 143 -11.55 -12.22 0.38
N GLY A 144 -10.27 -12.26 0.76
CA GLY A 144 -9.26 -11.34 0.22
C GLY A 144 -9.58 -9.88 0.57
N ASN A 145 -9.74 -9.04 -0.44
CA ASN A 145 -10.15 -7.63 -0.31
C ASN A 145 -11.66 -7.41 -0.48
N ARG A 146 -12.41 -8.49 -0.66
CA ARG A 146 -13.85 -8.46 -0.89
C ARG A 146 -14.57 -8.86 0.38
N PHE A 147 -15.59 -8.10 0.75
CA PHE A 147 -16.42 -8.35 1.92
C PHE A 147 -17.82 -8.67 1.44
N ILE A 148 -18.33 -9.83 1.85
CA ILE A 148 -19.71 -10.25 1.58
C ILE A 148 -20.53 -9.85 2.79
N LEU A 149 -21.66 -9.19 2.56
CA LEU A 149 -22.54 -8.64 3.59
C LEU A 149 -23.83 -9.44 3.67
N GLU A 150 -24.27 -9.72 4.89
CA GLU A 150 -25.53 -10.39 5.18
C GLU A 150 -26.33 -9.62 6.23
N HIS A 151 -27.65 -9.84 6.21
CA HIS A 151 -28.59 -9.24 7.17
C HIS A 151 -28.43 -7.73 7.30
N LEU A 152 -28.16 -7.05 6.17
CA LEU A 152 -28.15 -5.60 6.12
C LEU A 152 -29.55 -5.09 6.53
N PRO A 153 -29.63 -3.99 7.29
CA PRO A 153 -30.92 -3.43 7.66
C PRO A 153 -31.72 -3.08 6.40
N GLU A 154 -33.03 -3.35 6.41
CA GLU A 154 -33.91 -3.28 5.23
C GLU A 154 -33.94 -1.91 4.54
N THR A 155 -33.47 -0.86 5.22
CA THR A 155 -33.44 0.52 4.73
C THR A 155 -32.15 0.85 3.99
N GLY A 156 -32.15 0.67 2.67
CA GLY A 156 -31.42 1.52 1.71
C GLY A 156 -29.94 1.82 1.94
N VAL A 157 -29.22 1.04 2.76
CA VAL A 157 -27.81 1.30 3.07
C VAL A 157 -26.99 1.16 1.79
N LYS A 158 -26.32 2.24 1.40
CA LYS A 158 -25.47 2.27 0.20
C LYS A 158 -23.98 2.20 0.52
N PHE A 159 -23.59 2.51 1.75
CA PHE A 159 -22.20 2.60 2.15
C PHE A 159 -21.97 1.92 3.50
N VAL A 160 -20.79 1.35 3.66
CA VAL A 160 -20.24 0.90 4.95
C VAL A 160 -18.94 1.63 5.22
N THR A 161 -18.58 1.75 6.49
CA THR A 161 -17.29 2.32 6.88
C THR A 161 -16.34 1.22 7.33
N LEU A 162 -15.12 1.27 6.82
CA LEU A 162 -14.01 0.41 7.19
C LEU A 162 -12.92 1.29 7.82
N VAL A 163 -12.49 0.93 9.03
CA VAL A 163 -11.29 1.47 9.66
C VAL A 163 -10.25 0.36 9.73
N ALA A 164 -9.18 0.50 8.96
CA ALA A 164 -8.17 -0.56 8.81
C ALA A 164 -6.75 -0.03 8.58
N LEU A 165 -5.80 -0.94 8.66
CA LEU A 165 -4.42 -0.74 8.20
C LEU A 165 -4.35 -1.11 6.72
N PHE A 166 -4.17 -0.10 5.87
CA PHE A 166 -4.02 -0.30 4.43
C PHE A 166 -2.55 -0.43 4.04
N GLU A 167 -2.29 -1.26 3.04
CA GLU A 167 -0.97 -1.50 2.46
C GLU A 167 -0.52 -0.27 1.66
N ASP A 168 -1.36 0.20 0.74
CA ASP A 168 -1.14 1.48 0.06
C ASP A 168 -1.96 2.59 0.73
N VAL A 169 -1.27 3.43 1.50
CA VAL A 169 -1.88 4.58 2.17
C VAL A 169 -2.21 5.70 1.19
N VAL A 170 -1.55 5.75 0.04
CA VAL A 170 -1.73 6.80 -0.98
C VAL A 170 -3.07 6.61 -1.71
N GLU A 171 -3.55 5.37 -1.83
CA GLU A 171 -4.88 5.08 -2.39
C GLU A 171 -6.03 5.51 -1.47
N VAL A 172 -5.74 5.71 -0.18
CA VAL A 172 -6.77 5.85 0.87
C VAL A 172 -6.75 7.22 1.53
N CYS A 173 -5.58 7.85 1.63
CA CYS A 173 -5.38 9.11 2.32
C CYS A 173 -5.18 10.22 1.29
N GLU A 174 -5.98 11.27 1.39
CA GLU A 174 -5.74 12.47 0.59
C GLU A 174 -4.42 13.14 1.05
N PRO A 175 -3.65 13.79 0.15
CA PRO A 175 -2.34 14.33 0.49
C PRO A 175 -2.33 15.32 1.67
N ASP A 176 -3.42 16.07 1.83
CA ASP A 176 -3.53 17.12 2.86
C ASP A 176 -4.18 16.62 4.16
N GLU A 177 -4.64 15.38 4.19
CA GLU A 177 -5.13 14.73 5.41
C GLU A 177 -3.98 14.29 6.31
N VAL A 178 -4.30 14.07 7.59
CA VAL A 178 -3.35 13.56 8.58
C VAL A 178 -2.82 12.21 8.12
N PHE A 179 -1.51 12.13 7.93
CA PHE A 179 -0.86 10.90 7.51
C PHE A 179 -1.02 9.83 8.60
N PRO A 180 -1.62 8.67 8.30
CA PRO A 180 -1.97 7.65 9.30
C PRO A 180 -0.73 6.84 9.66
N PHE A 181 0.13 7.45 10.48
CA PHE A 181 1.39 6.89 10.95
C PHE A 181 1.80 7.46 12.32
N PRO A 182 2.41 6.66 13.21
CA PRO A 182 2.72 7.12 14.56
C PRO A 182 3.73 8.26 14.55
N SER A 183 3.38 9.37 15.20
CA SER A 183 4.20 10.58 15.21
C SER A 183 5.62 10.36 15.76
N HIS A 184 5.80 9.41 16.69
CA HIS A 184 7.10 9.06 17.27
C HIS A 184 8.02 8.27 16.30
N LEU A 185 7.47 7.63 15.27
CA LEU A 185 8.23 6.91 14.23
C LEU A 185 8.47 7.76 12.98
N LEU A 186 7.82 8.91 12.87
CA LEU A 186 7.78 9.72 11.66
C LEU A 186 9.18 10.14 11.17
N HIS A 187 10.06 10.55 12.09
CA HIS A 187 11.44 10.90 11.73
C HIS A 187 12.22 9.70 11.19
N LYS A 188 12.02 8.51 11.76
CA LYS A 188 12.63 7.27 11.27
C LYS A 188 12.15 6.94 9.86
N LEU A 189 10.85 7.15 9.58
CA LEU A 189 10.28 6.99 8.25
C LEU A 189 10.94 7.94 7.25
N GLU A 190 11.00 9.24 7.55
CA GLU A 190 11.61 10.25 6.66
C GLU A 190 13.07 9.87 6.32
N LEU A 191 13.88 9.50 7.31
CA LEU A 191 15.27 9.08 7.11
C LEU A 191 15.40 7.84 6.23
N LEU A 192 14.58 6.82 6.45
CA LEU A 192 14.62 5.59 5.66
C LEU A 192 14.19 5.84 4.21
N VAL A 193 13.17 6.67 3.98
CA VAL A 193 12.77 7.07 2.62
C VAL A 193 13.91 7.80 1.92
N ILE A 194 14.54 8.78 2.59
CA ILE A 194 15.69 9.51 2.05
C ILE A 194 16.83 8.56 1.70
N GLN A 195 17.16 7.63 2.59
CA GLN A 195 18.21 6.62 2.36
C GLN A 195 17.90 5.72 1.17
N GLN A 196 16.66 5.25 1.03
CA GLN A 196 16.25 4.41 -0.11
C GLN A 196 16.30 5.17 -1.43
N ILE A 197 15.98 6.47 -1.43
CA ILE A 197 16.06 7.32 -2.63
C ILE A 197 17.52 7.61 -3.01
N GLN A 198 18.41 7.80 -2.03
CA GLN A 198 19.83 8.09 -2.27
C GLN A 198 20.67 6.84 -2.60
N ALA A 199 20.29 5.66 -2.10
CA ALA A 199 21.09 4.44 -2.23
C ALA A 199 21.43 4.07 -3.69
N PRO A 200 20.50 4.13 -4.66
CA PRO A 200 20.81 3.89 -6.07
C PRO A 200 21.88 4.85 -6.63
N ALA A 201 21.85 6.12 -6.23
CA ALA A 201 22.78 7.13 -6.71
C ALA A 201 24.20 6.97 -6.15
N LYS A 202 24.38 6.34 -4.97
CA LYS A 202 25.71 5.99 -4.43
C LYS A 202 26.34 4.77 -5.12
N GLN A 203 25.54 3.92 -5.77
CA GLN A 203 26.03 2.72 -6.47
C GLN A 203 26.45 3.00 -7.92
N MET A 204 26.07 4.16 -8.47
CA MET A 204 26.66 4.69 -9.70
C MET A 204 28.06 5.26 -9.41
N LYS A 205 29.05 4.38 -9.27
CA LYS A 205 30.45 4.81 -9.49
C LYS A 205 30.55 5.34 -10.93
N PRO A 206 31.21 6.48 -11.18
CA PRO A 206 31.53 6.86 -12.55
C PRO A 206 32.32 5.71 -13.15
N SER A 207 31.80 5.13 -14.23
CA SER A 207 32.57 4.26 -15.11
C SER A 207 33.89 4.96 -15.38
N SER A 208 34.99 4.28 -15.04
CA SER A 208 36.34 4.77 -15.21
C SER A 208 36.46 5.50 -16.54
N VAL A 209 36.84 6.77 -16.44
CA VAL A 209 37.29 7.61 -17.55
C VAL A 209 38.12 6.76 -18.49
N SER A 210 37.66 6.68 -19.74
CA SER A 210 38.52 6.35 -20.86
C SER A 210 39.67 7.35 -20.86
N ASP A 211 40.86 6.91 -20.42
CA ASP A 211 42.11 7.64 -20.63
C ASP A 211 42.43 7.63 -22.13
N SER A 212 41.76 8.50 -22.87
CA SER A 212 42.22 8.97 -24.17
C SER A 212 43.16 10.16 -23.92
N THR A 213 44.45 9.89 -23.68
CA THR A 213 45.49 10.88 -23.96
C THR A 213 46.79 10.22 -24.41
N ASP A 214 47.04 10.33 -25.72
CA ASP A 214 48.31 10.50 -26.43
C ASP A 214 49.62 9.93 -25.85
N ARG A 215 50.20 8.98 -26.61
CA ARG A 215 51.61 9.10 -27.05
C ARG A 215 51.78 8.55 -28.47
N SER A 216 51.79 9.46 -29.44
CA SER A 216 52.41 9.24 -30.75
C SER A 216 53.92 8.99 -30.56
N PRO A 217 54.53 7.96 -31.16
CA PRO A 217 55.96 7.96 -31.39
C PRO A 217 56.28 8.71 -32.69
N VAL A 218 57.05 9.78 -32.52
CA VAL A 218 57.73 10.53 -33.57
C VAL A 218 58.62 9.58 -34.38
N THR A 219 58.39 9.54 -35.68
CA THR A 219 59.29 8.90 -36.65
C THR A 219 60.43 9.89 -36.94
N GLU A 220 61.62 9.62 -36.42
CA GLU A 220 62.84 10.26 -36.93
C GLU A 220 63.96 9.24 -37.11
N GLN A 221 64.59 9.33 -38.28
CA GLN A 221 65.41 8.34 -38.95
C GLN A 221 66.81 8.22 -38.35
N THR A 222 67.44 7.06 -38.43
CA THR A 222 68.89 6.97 -38.66
C THR A 222 69.24 5.72 -39.50
N ILE A 223 70.06 5.99 -40.51
CA ILE A 223 70.48 5.19 -41.66
C ILE A 223 71.73 4.34 -41.31
N LYS A 224 71.99 3.29 -42.11
CA LYS A 224 73.26 2.53 -42.36
C LYS A 224 73.25 1.13 -41.71
N GLN A 225 73.62 -0.01 -42.34
CA GLN A 225 74.45 -0.38 -43.51
C GLN A 225 74.04 -1.82 -43.93
N THR A 226 73.82 -2.17 -45.21
CA THR A 226 74.76 -2.73 -46.22
C THR A 226 75.26 -4.17 -45.97
N ARG A 227 75.18 -5.00 -47.05
CA ARG A 227 75.75 -6.36 -47.31
C ARG A 227 74.91 -7.53 -46.80
N GLU A 228 74.57 -8.57 -47.58
CA GLU A 228 75.04 -9.13 -48.87
C GLU A 228 73.86 -9.67 -49.68
#